data_AF-A0A6J2P8Z5-F1
#
_entry.id   AF-A0A6J2P8Z5-F1
#
_cell.length_a   1.000
_cell.length_b   1.000
_cell.length_c   1.000
_cell.angle_alpha   90.00
_cell.angle_beta   90.00
_cell.angle_gamma   90.00
#
_symmetry.space_group_name_H-M   'P 1'
#
loop_
_entity.id
_entity.type
_entity.pdbx_description
1 polymer ?
#
loop_
_entity_poly.entity_id
_entity_poly.type
_entity_poly.pdbx_seq_one_letter_code
_entity_poly.pdbx_strand_id
1 'polypeptide(L)'
;MMVDRVRQPFRVKLIDFSQAMFSSQAKPGRILQTPQYRAAEIMLGLPFCEAVDIWALGCVMGIMMFGFELFPTTTDYDAHQVHWTILYQREQHHEDNSFNRRNRLDSLSL
;
A
#
# COMPACT_ATOMS: atom_id res chain seq x y z
N MET A 1 13.01 -10.56 27.20
CA MET A 1 14.22 -10.99 26.48
C MET A 1 14.72 -9.82 25.65
N MET A 2 15.78 -9.13 26.10
CA MET A 2 16.48 -8.13 25.29
C MET A 2 17.66 -8.83 24.61
N VAL A 3 17.58 -8.99 23.29
CA VAL A 3 18.69 -9.52 22.49
C VAL A 3 19.61 -8.36 22.14
N ASP A 4 20.92 -8.53 22.36
CA ASP A 4 21.94 -7.59 21.89
C ASP A 4 21.97 -7.61 20.34
N ARG A 5 21.34 -6.58 19.75
CA ARG A 5 21.20 -6.45 18.30
C ARG A 5 22.52 -6.07 17.60
N VAL A 6 23.52 -5.58 18.34
CA VAL A 6 24.85 -5.26 17.78
C VAL A 6 25.63 -6.55 17.56
N ARG A 7 25.55 -7.49 18.50
CA ARG A 7 26.21 -8.79 18.38
C ARG A 7 25.40 -9.82 17.60
N GLN A 8 24.08 -9.68 17.56
CA GLN A 8 23.19 -10.56 16.81
C GLN A 8 22.20 -9.74 15.97
N PRO A 9 22.58 -9.37 14.73
CA PRO A 9 21.69 -8.65 13.84
C PRO A 9 20.46 -9.51 13.51
N PHE A 10 19.32 -8.84 13.27
CA PHE A 10 18.11 -9.51 12.84
C PHE A 10 18.33 -10.25 11.52
N ARG A 11 17.91 -11.52 11.50
CA ARG A 11 17.87 -12.33 10.29
C ARG A 11 16.41 -12.65 10.00
N VAL A 12 15.86 -11.98 9.01
CA VAL A 12 14.48 -12.19 8.56
C VAL A 12 14.53 -12.90 7.21
N LYS A 13 13.62 -13.86 7.01
CA LYS A 13 13.40 -14.54 5.74
C LYS A 13 11.92 -14.50 5.43
N LEU A 14 11.58 -14.20 4.18
CA LEU A 14 10.22 -14.36 3.70
C LEU A 14 9.91 -15.85 3.56
N ILE A 15 8.68 -16.23 3.91
CA ILE A 15 8.20 -17.62 3.90
C ILE A 15 6.84 -17.67 3.19
N ASP A 16 6.31 -18.89 3.02
CA ASP A 16 4.98 -19.16 2.46
C ASP A 16 4.76 -18.63 1.03
N PHE A 17 5.52 -19.20 0.10
CA PHE A 17 5.39 -18.92 -1.34
C PHE A 17 4.27 -19.73 -2.01
N SER A 18 3.30 -20.25 -1.25
CA SER A 18 2.20 -21.07 -1.78
C SER A 18 1.32 -20.30 -2.77
N GLN A 19 1.16 -19.00 -2.55
CA GLN A 19 0.38 -18.08 -3.39
C GLN A 19 1.25 -17.22 -4.32
N ALA A 20 2.57 -17.49 -4.38
CA ALA A 20 3.47 -16.75 -5.25
C ALA A 20 3.17 -17.06 -6.72
N MET A 21 3.29 -16.05 -7.57
CA MET A 21 3.02 -16.18 -8.99
C MET A 21 3.98 -15.34 -9.82
N PHE A 22 4.20 -15.73 -11.07
CA PHE A 22 4.96 -14.92 -12.01
C PHE A 22 4.14 -13.71 -12.44
N SER A 23 4.81 -12.58 -12.67
CA SER A 23 4.17 -11.34 -13.15
C SER A 23 3.47 -11.52 -14.49
N SER A 24 3.95 -12.46 -15.33
CA SER A 24 3.29 -12.86 -16.58
C SER A 24 1.92 -13.53 -16.39
N GLN A 25 1.64 -14.04 -15.18
CA GLN A 25 0.37 -14.67 -14.82
C GLN A 25 -0.58 -13.69 -14.12
N ALA A 26 -0.13 -12.44 -13.85
CA ALA A 26 -0.93 -11.41 -13.19
C ALA A 26 -2.12 -11.03 -14.08
N LYS A 27 -3.33 -11.23 -13.55
CA LYS A 27 -4.59 -10.96 -14.26
C LYS A 27 -5.52 -10.18 -13.35
N PRO A 28 -6.14 -9.09 -13.82
CA PRO A 28 -7.12 -8.32 -13.06
C PRO A 28 -8.25 -9.20 -12.50
N GLY A 29 -8.84 -8.79 -11.38
CA GLY A 29 -9.98 -9.49 -10.77
C GLY A 29 -9.63 -10.73 -9.94
N ARG A 30 -8.35 -11.03 -9.71
CA ARG A 30 -7.94 -12.08 -8.76
C ARG A 30 -8.02 -11.58 -7.32
N ILE A 31 -8.52 -12.43 -6.43
CA ILE A 31 -8.44 -12.20 -4.98
C ILE A 31 -7.07 -12.68 -4.51
N LEU A 32 -6.19 -11.72 -4.21
CA LEU A 32 -4.85 -11.96 -3.68
C LEU A 32 -4.69 -11.26 -2.33
N GLN A 33 -3.69 -11.68 -1.56
CA GLN A 33 -3.33 -11.13 -0.26
C GLN A 33 -4.41 -11.32 0.82
N THR A 34 -3.97 -11.35 2.08
CA THR A 34 -4.87 -11.29 3.24
C THR A 34 -5.53 -9.90 3.28
N PRO A 35 -6.84 -9.76 3.58
CA PRO A 35 -7.57 -8.50 3.46
C PRO A 35 -6.88 -7.26 4.06
N GLN A 36 -6.28 -7.39 5.24
CA GLN A 36 -5.59 -6.29 5.95
C GLN A 36 -4.31 -5.80 5.26
N TYR A 37 -3.72 -6.62 4.38
CA TYR A 37 -2.50 -6.31 3.62
C TYR A 37 -2.78 -6.11 2.14
N ARG A 38 -4.06 -6.13 1.75
CA ARG A 38 -4.45 -6.13 0.35
C ARG A 38 -4.30 -4.74 -0.26
N ALA A 39 -3.68 -4.69 -1.43
CA ALA A 39 -3.47 -3.45 -2.17
C ALA A 39 -4.75 -2.93 -2.81
N ALA A 40 -4.74 -1.63 -3.12
CA ALA A 40 -5.81 -0.90 -3.80
C ALA A 40 -6.37 -1.62 -5.01
N GLU A 41 -5.43 -1.93 -5.90
CA GLU A 41 -5.65 -2.41 -7.24
C GLU A 41 -6.18 -3.83 -7.22
N ILE A 42 -5.80 -4.63 -6.21
CA ILE A 42 -6.36 -5.96 -5.99
C ILE A 42 -7.82 -5.86 -5.54
N MET A 43 -8.14 -4.95 -4.63
CA MET A 43 -9.50 -4.77 -4.13
C MET A 43 -10.46 -4.23 -5.18
N LEU A 44 -9.98 -3.31 -6.01
CA LEU A 44 -10.74 -2.73 -7.12
C LEU A 44 -10.76 -3.63 -8.36
N GLY A 45 -10.05 -4.77 -8.34
CA GLY A 45 -9.96 -5.69 -9.47
C GLY A 45 -9.22 -5.11 -10.69
N LEU A 46 -8.35 -4.13 -10.46
CA LEU A 46 -7.56 -3.44 -11.49
C LEU A 46 -6.31 -4.25 -11.89
N PRO A 47 -5.64 -3.88 -13.00
CA PRO A 47 -4.33 -4.41 -13.32
C PRO A 47 -3.33 -4.14 -12.18
N PHE A 48 -2.56 -5.16 -11.83
CA PHE A 48 -1.59 -5.11 -10.74
C PHE A 48 -0.24 -5.66 -11.17
N CYS A 49 0.79 -5.34 -10.39
CA CYS A 49 2.15 -5.82 -10.56
C CYS A 49 2.77 -6.13 -9.18
N GLU A 50 4.09 -6.33 -9.12
CA GLU A 50 4.86 -6.57 -7.90
C GLU A 50 4.73 -5.44 -6.86
N ALA A 51 4.19 -4.28 -7.24
CA ALA A 51 3.88 -3.18 -6.33
C ALA A 51 2.93 -3.59 -5.19
N VAL A 52 2.09 -4.62 -5.40
CA VAL A 52 1.20 -5.14 -4.36
C VAL A 52 1.97 -5.70 -3.17
N ASP A 53 3.15 -6.28 -3.40
CA ASP A 53 4.02 -6.80 -2.34
C ASP A 53 4.67 -5.66 -1.55
N ILE A 54 4.98 -4.55 -2.21
CA ILE A 54 5.49 -3.34 -1.56
C ILE A 54 4.41 -2.70 -0.69
N TRP A 55 3.15 -2.70 -1.14
CA TRP A 55 2.01 -2.27 -0.31
C TRP A 55 1.91 -3.11 0.96
N ALA A 56 1.89 -4.44 0.84
CA ALA A 56 1.83 -5.34 1.99
C ALA A 56 3.03 -5.16 2.93
N LEU A 57 4.23 -4.97 2.40
CA LEU A 57 5.42 -4.66 3.19
C LEU A 57 5.24 -3.36 3.99
N GLY A 58 4.68 -2.31 3.38
CA GLY A 58 4.36 -1.05 4.05
C GLY A 58 3.40 -1.24 5.23
N CYS A 59 2.34 -2.05 5.04
CA CYS A 59 1.42 -2.40 6.11
C CYS A 59 2.13 -3.11 7.28
N VAL A 60 2.98 -4.12 6.98
CA VAL A 60 3.75 -4.85 7.99
C VAL A 60 4.73 -3.93 8.72
N MET A 61 5.42 -3.05 8.01
CA MET A 61 6.34 -2.06 8.60
C MET A 61 5.62 -1.10 9.54
N GLY A 62 4.43 -0.61 9.17
CA GLY A 62 3.64 0.24 10.05
C GLY A 62 3.17 -0.49 11.30
N ILE A 63 2.72 -1.75 11.19
CA ILE A 63 2.37 -2.57 12.35
C ILE A 63 3.58 -2.73 13.29
N MET A 64 4.76 -3.01 12.74
CA MET A 64 5.98 -3.13 13.55
C MET A 64 6.36 -1.81 14.24
N MET A 65 6.04 -0.66 13.62
CA MET A 65 6.38 0.66 14.16
C MET A 65 5.37 1.15 15.19
N PHE A 66 4.08 0.95 14.96
CA PHE A 66 3.00 1.50 15.79
C PHE A 66 2.40 0.49 16.77
N GLY A 67 2.56 -0.81 16.53
CA GLY A 67 2.01 -1.87 17.36
C GLY A 67 0.54 -2.22 17.09
N PHE A 68 -0.09 -1.63 16.08
CA PHE A 68 -1.46 -1.92 15.66
C PHE A 68 -1.60 -1.85 14.13
N GLU A 69 -2.69 -2.43 13.60
CA GLU A 69 -2.99 -2.45 12.17
C GLU A 69 -3.19 -1.03 11.62
N LEU A 70 -2.44 -0.69 10.57
CA LEU A 70 -2.60 0.59 9.85
C LEU A 70 -4.00 0.74 9.26
N PHE A 71 -4.55 -0.37 8.76
CA PHE A 71 -5.85 -0.46 8.11
C PHE A 71 -6.63 -1.60 8.78
N PRO A 72 -7.27 -1.35 9.93
CA PRO A 72 -8.08 -2.36 10.61
C PRO A 72 -9.34 -2.59 9.79
N THR A 73 -9.47 -3.78 9.21
CA THR A 73 -10.60 -4.13 8.34
C THR A 73 -11.20 -5.43 8.81
N THR A 74 -12.43 -5.38 9.32
CA THR A 74 -13.19 -6.57 9.73
C THR A 74 -13.97 -7.19 8.58
N THR A 75 -14.26 -6.40 7.54
CA THR A 75 -15.00 -6.81 6.35
C THR A 75 -14.34 -6.27 5.09
N ASP A 76 -14.62 -6.88 3.93
CA ASP A 76 -14.18 -6.34 2.64
C ASP A 76 -14.76 -4.92 2.39
N TYR A 77 -15.91 -4.59 2.97
CA TYR A 77 -16.50 -3.25 2.91
C TYR A 77 -15.65 -2.22 3.68
N ASP A 78 -15.20 -2.56 4.89
CA ASP A 78 -14.33 -1.68 5.69
C ASP A 78 -13.02 -1.40 4.95
N ALA A 79 -12.45 -2.45 4.36
CA ALA A 79 -11.27 -2.33 3.55
C ALA A 79 -11.51 -1.36 2.39
N HIS A 80 -12.61 -1.56 1.64
CA HIS A 80 -12.95 -0.73 0.50
C HIS A 80 -13.09 0.74 0.93
N GLN A 81 -13.76 1.02 2.05
CA GLN A 81 -13.94 2.37 2.57
C GLN A 81 -12.63 3.05 2.98
N VAL A 82 -11.72 2.32 3.64
CA VAL A 82 -10.36 2.81 3.94
C VAL A 82 -9.63 3.14 2.64
N HIS A 83 -9.72 2.26 1.66
CA HIS A 83 -9.05 2.42 0.39
C HIS A 83 -9.56 3.64 -0.40
N TRP A 84 -10.88 3.82 -0.48
CA TRP A 84 -11.50 5.01 -1.05
C TRP A 84 -11.07 6.29 -0.36
N THR A 85 -10.98 6.27 0.96
CA THR A 85 -10.54 7.45 1.72
C THR A 85 -9.11 7.86 1.33
N ILE A 86 -8.20 6.89 1.19
CA ILE A 86 -6.81 7.14 0.79
C ILE A 86 -6.74 7.67 -0.65
N LEU A 87 -7.45 7.04 -1.58
CA LEU A 87 -7.45 7.46 -2.98
C LEU A 87 -8.08 8.84 -3.16
N TYR A 88 -9.19 9.11 -2.46
CA TYR A 88 -9.87 10.41 -2.50
C TYR A 88 -8.97 11.53 -1.96
N GLN A 89 -8.27 11.31 -0.85
CA GLN A 89 -7.31 12.28 -0.30
C GLN A 89 -6.17 12.58 -1.28
N ARG A 90 -5.68 11.56 -2.00
CA ARG A 90 -4.63 11.73 -3.01
C ARG A 90 -5.10 12.60 -4.18
N GLU A 91 -6.33 12.42 -4.64
CA GLU A 91 -6.90 13.16 -5.77
C GLU A 91 -7.03 14.66 -5.44
N GLN A 92 -7.59 15.00 -4.28
CA GLN A 92 -7.68 16.38 -3.78
C GLN A 92 -6.29 17.06 -3.73
N HIS A 93 -5.30 16.37 -3.17
CA HIS A 93 -3.94 16.90 -3.08
C HIS A 93 -3.27 17.08 -4.46
N HIS A 94 -3.65 16.29 -5.46
CA HIS A 94 -3.14 16.45 -6.83
C HIS A 94 -3.82 17.62 -7.54
N GLU A 95 -5.13 17.81 -7.36
CA GLU A 95 -5.86 18.97 -7.89
C GLU A 95 -5.32 20.28 -7.31
N ASP A 96 -5.15 20.37 -5.99
CA ASP A 96 -4.57 21.53 -5.31
C ASP A 96 -3.16 21.86 -5.82
N ASN A 97 -2.30 20.86 -5.97
CA ASN A 97 -0.95 21.05 -6.51
C ASN A 97 -0.94 21.44 -8.00
N SER A 98 -1.93 20.99 -8.77
CA SER A 98 -2.07 21.35 -10.18
C SER A 98 -2.56 22.79 -10.33
N PHE A 99 -3.51 23.22 -9.51
CA PHE A 99 -4.01 24.59 -9.44
C PHE A 99 -2.90 25.56 -9.01
N ASN A 100 -2.15 25.21 -7.95
CA ASN A 100 -1.05 26.02 -7.45
C ASN A 100 0.12 26.11 -8.47
N ARG A 101 0.35 25.08 -9.29
CA ARG A 101 1.32 25.13 -10.40
C ARG A 101 0.88 26.05 -11.54
N ARG A 102 -0.39 26.02 -11.94
CA ARG A 102 -0.92 26.91 -13.00
C ARG A 102 -0.80 28.38 -12.58
N ASN A 103 -1.27 28.72 -11.38
CA ASN A 103 -1.16 30.09 -10.86
C ASN A 103 0.29 30.59 -10.77
N ARG A 104 1.25 29.69 -10.50
CA ARG A 104 2.68 30.04 -10.46
C ARG A 104 3.27 30.28 -11.86
N LEU A 105 2.85 29.51 -12.86
CA LEU A 105 3.29 29.71 -14.24
C LEU A 105 2.72 31.02 -14.80
N ASP A 106 1.45 31.33 -14.50
CA ASP A 106 0.80 32.57 -14.90
C ASP A 106 1.47 33.82 -14.26
N SER A 107 2.02 33.68 -13.05
CA SER A 107 2.79 34.75 -12.38
C SER A 107 4.23 34.93 -12.89
N LEU A 108 4.78 33.96 -13.63
CA LEU A 108 6.15 34.00 -14.17
C LEU A 108 6.18 34.40 -15.66
N SER A 109 5.02 34.55 -16.28
CA SER A 109 4.83 35.00 -17.67
C SER A 109 4.58 36.51 -17.84
N LEU A 110 4.85 37.30 -16.80
CA LEU A 110 4.90 38.77 -16.80
C LEU A 110 6.35 39.24 -16.66
#